data_AF-A0A182HCR3-F1
#
_entry.id   AF-A0A182HCR3-F1
#
_cell.length_a   1.000
_cell.length_b   1.000
_cell.length_c   1.000
_cell.angle_alpha   90.00
_cell.angle_beta   90.00
_cell.angle_gamma   90.00
#
_symmetry.space_group_name_H-M   'P 1'
#
loop_
_entity.id
_entity.type
_entity.pdbx_description
1 polymer ?
#
loop_
_entity_poly.entity_id
_entity_poly.type
_entity_poly.pdbx_seq_one_letter_code
_entity_poly.pdbx_strand_id
1 'polypeptide(L)'
;MALVLCDEADHFEEEPDFTCADATERCSKLVADKVPHKNVEYVVLSRMYRQEELTPTLPKDPACNPKWPLAAYWPVYVANFKTTCLSDEVVFEEVSKFFAHNGLLTRMIFPGNRVDVSSLGDGFTFNRYQRNSMLFDMLVYFVSKEDAERAIATCHHVSYYGYKLTVLPGRVPVYYDETRSIKVPHIEEMYPEERQIEEDLSRNVSVNFVGRYPNNSVGVEFHSTEDMFAAIGAQTRWGPQRMAPNTMKQRFIEGKVTNDIRKTIEADPSWMDMKPGAVVLRWLLEGYRPFVNLDWQNHTAHVMTDTNLDYLRLKEKAEQQTKPETREKELEKKELAVLKQIEMFKAKFSRHRQMNGD
;
A
#
# COMPACT_ATOMS: atom_id res chain seq x y z
N MET A 1 -13.30 24.56 -7.54
CA MET A 1 -14.05 24.22 -8.77
C MET A 1 -13.18 23.26 -9.56
N ALA A 2 -13.41 21.96 -9.41
CA ALA A 2 -12.59 20.91 -10.04
C ALA A 2 -13.21 20.60 -11.41
N LEU A 3 -12.47 20.88 -12.48
CA LEU A 3 -12.82 20.41 -13.82
C LEU A 3 -12.29 18.98 -13.94
N VAL A 4 -13.21 18.03 -13.88
CA VAL A 4 -13.00 16.65 -14.31
C VAL A 4 -12.89 16.67 -15.83
N LEU A 5 -11.70 16.41 -16.35
CA LEU A 5 -11.44 16.13 -17.76
C LEU A 5 -10.51 14.90 -17.80
N CYS A 6 -11.05 13.70 -17.62
CA CYS A 6 -10.24 12.46 -17.64
C CYS A 6 -10.88 11.27 -18.36
N ASP A 7 -12.02 11.41 -19.04
CA ASP A 7 -12.63 10.26 -19.76
C ASP A 7 -12.31 10.19 -21.26
N GLU A 8 -11.79 11.26 -21.89
CA GLU A 8 -11.56 11.27 -23.35
C GLU A 8 -10.15 10.84 -23.79
N ALA A 9 -9.21 10.64 -22.86
CA ALA A 9 -7.82 10.34 -23.20
C ALA A 9 -7.56 8.85 -23.52
N ASP A 10 -8.49 7.96 -23.18
CA ASP A 10 -8.31 6.50 -23.25
C ASP A 10 -9.00 5.86 -24.49
N HIS A 11 -9.43 6.66 -25.48
CA HIS A 11 -9.98 6.19 -26.76
C HIS A 11 -9.11 6.58 -27.95
N PHE A 12 -7.82 6.20 -27.91
CA PHE A 12 -7.00 6.15 -29.13
C PHE A 12 -7.18 4.77 -29.78
N GLU A 13 -8.08 4.68 -30.78
CA GLU A 13 -8.41 3.43 -31.48
C GLU A 13 -7.27 2.87 -32.37
N GLU A 14 -6.18 3.60 -32.56
CA GLU A 14 -4.98 3.11 -33.27
C GLU A 14 -3.74 3.31 -32.41
N GLU A 15 -3.06 2.20 -32.05
CA GLU A 15 -1.69 2.27 -31.54
C GLU A 15 -0.82 3.02 -32.56
N PRO A 16 -0.14 4.11 -32.19
CA PRO A 16 0.71 4.81 -33.13
C PRO A 16 1.84 3.89 -33.59
N ASP A 17 2.02 3.75 -34.90
CA ASP A 17 3.16 3.02 -35.46
C ASP A 17 4.43 3.86 -35.30
N PHE A 18 5.18 3.58 -34.22
CA PHE A 18 6.43 4.27 -33.89
C PHE A 18 7.64 3.74 -34.67
N THR A 19 7.45 2.83 -35.62
CA THR A 19 8.55 2.27 -36.44
C THR A 19 8.86 3.12 -37.67
N CYS A 20 8.01 4.11 -38.01
CA CYS A 20 8.23 4.99 -39.16
C CYS A 20 9.12 6.20 -38.81
N ALA A 21 9.96 6.62 -39.76
CA ALA A 21 10.92 7.72 -39.57
C ALA A 21 10.23 9.09 -39.32
N ASP A 22 8.95 9.21 -39.65
CA ASP A 22 8.10 10.40 -39.45
C ASP A 22 7.15 10.29 -38.23
N ALA A 23 7.29 9.25 -37.40
CA ALA A 23 6.43 9.01 -36.23
C ALA A 23 6.40 10.21 -35.27
N THR A 24 7.56 10.83 -35.02
CA THR A 24 7.70 11.97 -34.11
C THR A 24 6.92 13.21 -34.59
N GLU A 25 6.91 13.48 -35.90
CA GLU A 25 6.17 14.61 -36.50
C GLU A 25 4.67 14.34 -36.58
N ARG A 26 4.27 13.12 -36.94
CA ARG A 26 2.86 12.70 -36.99
C ARG A 26 2.19 12.74 -35.61
N CYS A 27 2.88 12.22 -34.59
CA CYS A 27 2.41 12.29 -33.21
C CYS A 27 2.31 13.75 -32.71
N SER A 28 3.28 14.59 -33.05
CA SER A 28 3.28 16.02 -32.67
C SER A 28 2.09 16.79 -33.23
N LYS A 29 1.70 16.54 -34.49
CA LYS A 29 0.53 17.18 -35.11
C LYS A 29 -0.81 16.71 -34.53
N LEU A 30 -0.96 15.42 -34.25
CA LEU A 30 -2.22 14.86 -33.71
C LEU A 30 -2.59 15.38 -32.32
N VAL A 31 -1.60 15.77 -31.49
CA VAL A 31 -1.84 16.29 -30.13
C VAL A 31 -2.17 17.78 -30.13
N ALA A 32 -1.51 18.56 -31.00
CA ALA A 32 -1.79 19.99 -31.14
C ALA A 32 -3.23 20.28 -31.58
N ASP A 33 -3.83 19.39 -32.37
CA ASP A 33 -5.17 19.57 -32.92
C ASP A 33 -6.31 18.98 -32.06
N LYS A 34 -6.03 18.15 -31.05
CA LYS A 34 -7.09 17.43 -30.28
C LYS A 34 -7.08 17.62 -28.77
N VAL A 35 -6.02 18.12 -28.16
CA VAL A 35 -6.02 18.40 -26.71
C VAL A 35 -5.92 19.90 -26.48
N PRO A 36 -6.93 20.56 -25.89
CA PRO A 36 -6.93 22.02 -25.70
C PRO A 36 -5.93 22.41 -24.60
N HIS A 37 -4.65 22.47 -24.94
CA HIS A 37 -3.52 22.72 -24.03
C HIS A 37 -3.29 24.20 -23.71
N LYS A 38 -4.34 25.02 -23.57
CA LYS A 38 -4.14 26.47 -23.44
C LYS A 38 -3.74 26.98 -22.05
N ASN A 39 -3.73 26.17 -20.98
CA ASN A 39 -3.46 26.64 -19.62
C ASN A 39 -2.77 25.61 -18.69
N VAL A 40 -2.03 24.63 -19.21
CA VAL A 40 -1.44 23.59 -18.35
C VAL A 40 0.05 23.87 -18.12
N GLU A 41 0.44 24.12 -16.86
CA GLU A 41 1.84 24.22 -16.47
C GLU A 41 2.54 22.87 -16.64
N TYR A 42 3.48 22.80 -17.56
CA TYR A 42 4.27 21.59 -17.79
C TYR A 42 5.37 21.47 -16.74
N VAL A 43 5.44 20.31 -16.08
CA VAL A 43 6.57 19.99 -15.20
C VAL A 43 7.64 19.29 -16.03
N VAL A 44 8.74 19.99 -16.28
CA VAL A 44 9.93 19.44 -16.95
C VAL A 44 10.62 18.45 -16.02
N LEU A 45 10.91 17.26 -16.52
CA LEU A 45 11.63 16.23 -15.77
C LEU A 45 13.14 16.51 -15.80
N SER A 46 13.84 16.01 -14.78
CA SER A 46 15.30 16.09 -14.71
C SER A 46 16.01 15.24 -15.76
N ARG A 47 15.30 14.30 -16.39
CA ARG A 47 15.81 13.39 -17.42
C ARG A 47 14.73 13.16 -18.48
N MET A 48 15.15 13.19 -19.73
CA MET A 48 14.39 12.74 -20.90
C MET A 48 14.80 11.30 -21.24
N TYR A 49 13.84 10.44 -21.51
CA TYR A 49 14.11 9.06 -21.91
C TYR A 49 14.28 8.95 -23.41
N ARG A 50 15.02 7.94 -23.87
CA ARG A 50 15.14 7.60 -25.28
C ARG A 50 14.52 6.25 -25.59
N GLN A 51 14.15 6.05 -26.86
CA GLN A 51 13.53 4.80 -27.30
C GLN A 51 14.45 3.59 -27.07
N GLU A 52 15.76 3.77 -27.22
CA GLU A 52 16.74 2.70 -27.02
C GLU A 52 16.84 2.27 -25.56
N GLU A 53 16.45 3.14 -24.61
CA GLU A 53 16.46 2.83 -23.18
C GLU A 53 15.31 1.91 -22.77
N LEU A 54 14.30 1.69 -23.60
CA LEU A 54 13.23 0.74 -23.32
C LEU A 54 13.71 -0.71 -23.32
N THR A 55 14.74 -1.01 -24.12
CA THR A 55 15.34 -2.35 -24.22
C THR A 55 16.83 -2.26 -23.97
N PRO A 56 17.24 -1.90 -22.73
CA PRO A 56 18.65 -1.74 -22.40
C PRO A 56 19.35 -3.08 -22.61
N THR A 57 20.43 -3.06 -23.38
CA THR A 57 21.32 -4.21 -23.54
C THR A 57 22.55 -4.08 -22.65
N LEU A 58 22.92 -2.84 -22.31
CA LEU A 58 24.06 -2.44 -21.46
C LEU A 58 23.76 -1.10 -20.76
N PRO A 59 24.39 -0.82 -19.60
CA PRO A 59 25.21 -1.73 -18.81
C PRO A 59 24.37 -2.75 -18.05
N LYS A 60 24.89 -3.98 -17.92
CA LYS A 60 24.30 -4.99 -17.04
C LYS A 60 24.76 -4.76 -15.60
N ASP A 61 23.91 -5.07 -14.64
CA ASP A 61 24.25 -5.02 -13.22
C ASP A 61 25.43 -5.99 -12.94
N PRO A 62 26.59 -5.48 -12.47
CA PRO A 62 27.77 -6.30 -12.18
C PRO A 62 27.52 -7.37 -11.11
N ALA A 63 26.54 -7.15 -10.22
CA ALA A 63 26.17 -8.11 -9.19
C ALA A 63 25.25 -9.22 -9.71
N CYS A 64 24.75 -9.10 -10.95
CA CYS A 64 23.84 -10.05 -11.57
C CYS A 64 24.59 -10.97 -12.54
N ASN A 65 24.07 -12.19 -12.72
CA ASN A 65 24.55 -13.08 -13.78
C ASN A 65 24.31 -12.40 -15.14
N PRO A 66 25.35 -12.14 -15.97
CA PRO A 66 25.17 -11.44 -17.24
C PRO A 66 24.31 -12.20 -18.25
N LYS A 67 24.10 -13.51 -18.04
CA LYS A 67 23.18 -14.34 -18.83
C LYS A 67 21.73 -14.27 -18.36
N TRP A 68 21.47 -13.65 -17.21
CA TRP A 68 20.11 -13.44 -16.72
C TRP A 68 19.38 -12.44 -17.65
N PRO A 69 18.18 -12.76 -18.17
CA PRO A 69 17.49 -11.87 -19.11
C PRO A 69 17.23 -10.47 -18.55
N LEU A 70 17.07 -10.35 -17.22
CA LEU A 70 16.80 -9.08 -16.56
C LEU A 70 18.06 -8.37 -16.03
N ALA A 71 19.25 -8.86 -16.38
CA ALA A 71 20.52 -8.29 -15.91
C ALA A 71 20.72 -6.83 -16.33
N ALA A 72 20.09 -6.39 -17.43
CA ALA A 72 20.17 -5.01 -17.92
C ALA A 72 19.13 -4.07 -17.28
N TYR A 73 18.22 -4.61 -16.48
CA TYR A 73 17.20 -3.84 -15.76
C TYR A 73 17.55 -3.78 -14.27
N TRP A 74 16.94 -2.84 -13.56
CA TRP A 74 17.20 -2.58 -12.16
C TRP A 74 15.92 -2.72 -11.35
N PRO A 75 15.71 -3.86 -10.66
CA PRO A 75 14.49 -4.08 -9.89
C PRO A 75 14.51 -3.29 -8.59
N VAL A 76 13.34 -2.80 -8.24
CA VAL A 76 13.01 -2.19 -6.96
C VAL A 76 11.86 -2.98 -6.35
N TYR A 77 12.00 -3.37 -5.10
CA TYR A 77 10.93 -3.97 -4.32
C TYR A 77 9.96 -2.87 -3.89
N VAL A 78 8.68 -3.05 -4.23
CA VAL A 78 7.61 -2.16 -3.83
C VAL A 78 6.60 -2.97 -3.02
N ALA A 79 6.23 -2.48 -1.86
CA ALA A 79 5.27 -3.11 -0.96
C ALA A 79 4.21 -2.11 -0.48
N ASN A 80 3.07 -2.67 -0.05
CA ASN A 80 1.88 -1.93 0.38
C ASN A 80 1.27 -1.07 -0.73
N PHE A 81 1.45 -1.48 -2.00
CA PHE A 81 0.84 -0.80 -3.12
C PHE A 81 -0.62 -1.26 -3.28
N LYS A 82 -1.55 -0.33 -3.11
CA LYS A 82 -3.00 -0.60 -3.19
C LYS A 82 -3.43 -0.64 -4.65
N THR A 83 -3.97 -1.76 -5.13
CA THR A 83 -4.54 -1.81 -6.48
C THR A 83 -6.06 -1.86 -6.45
N THR A 84 -6.70 -1.43 -7.53
CA THR A 84 -8.16 -1.55 -7.66
C THR A 84 -8.59 -2.95 -8.13
N CYS A 85 -7.70 -3.66 -8.85
CA CYS A 85 -7.96 -4.96 -9.44
C CYS A 85 -6.74 -5.90 -9.34
N LEU A 86 -7.00 -7.20 -9.52
CA LEU A 86 -5.98 -8.27 -9.58
C LEU A 86 -5.45 -8.52 -10.99
N SER A 87 -6.04 -7.89 -12.02
CA SER A 87 -5.59 -8.04 -13.40
C SER A 87 -4.17 -7.51 -13.56
N ASP A 88 -3.28 -8.30 -14.16
CA ASP A 88 -1.88 -7.90 -14.36
C ASP A 88 -1.77 -6.62 -15.20
N GLU A 89 -2.66 -6.42 -16.16
CA GLU A 89 -2.73 -5.21 -16.99
C GLU A 89 -3.05 -3.97 -16.14
N VAL A 90 -4.07 -4.07 -15.28
CA VAL A 90 -4.48 -2.95 -14.40
C VAL A 90 -3.41 -2.66 -13.36
N VAL A 91 -2.84 -3.70 -12.74
CA VAL A 91 -1.72 -3.56 -11.79
C VAL A 91 -0.55 -2.86 -12.48
N PHE A 92 -0.22 -3.28 -13.70
CA PHE A 92 0.84 -2.67 -14.48
C PHE A 92 0.58 -1.20 -14.76
N GLU A 93 -0.63 -0.88 -15.20
CA GLU A 93 -1.04 0.48 -15.53
C GLU A 93 -1.00 1.41 -14.31
N GLU A 94 -1.58 1.02 -13.17
CA GLU A 94 -1.63 1.83 -11.95
C GLU A 94 -0.23 2.11 -11.40
N VAL A 95 0.61 1.09 -11.33
CA VAL A 95 1.98 1.23 -10.84
C VAL A 95 2.82 2.06 -11.80
N SER A 96 2.69 1.82 -13.11
CA SER A 96 3.39 2.61 -14.12
C SER A 96 2.97 4.07 -14.09
N LYS A 97 1.67 4.38 -13.94
CA LYS A 97 1.15 5.74 -13.79
C LYS A 97 1.73 6.41 -12.53
N PHE A 98 1.79 5.70 -11.40
CA PHE A 98 2.37 6.22 -10.16
C PHE A 98 3.85 6.61 -10.33
N PHE A 99 4.67 5.72 -10.88
CA PHE A 99 6.10 6.01 -11.08
C PHE A 99 6.32 7.06 -12.18
N ALA A 100 5.52 7.04 -13.24
CA ALA A 100 5.61 8.03 -14.30
C ALA A 100 5.25 9.45 -13.80
N HIS A 101 4.28 9.58 -12.89
CA HIS A 101 4.01 10.86 -12.20
C HIS A 101 5.25 11.38 -11.45
N ASN A 102 6.07 10.48 -10.91
CA ASN A 102 7.33 10.79 -10.25
C ASN A 102 8.51 10.94 -11.24
N GLY A 103 8.26 10.93 -12.56
CA GLY A 103 9.27 11.10 -13.61
C GLY A 103 10.08 9.84 -13.90
N LEU A 104 9.59 8.67 -13.51
CA LEU A 104 10.30 7.41 -13.59
C LEU A 104 9.65 6.48 -14.61
N LEU A 105 10.46 5.91 -15.49
CA LEU A 105 10.01 4.97 -16.52
C LEU A 105 10.10 3.52 -16.01
N THR A 106 8.95 2.90 -15.82
CA THR A 106 8.81 1.47 -15.50
C THR A 106 8.82 0.62 -16.78
N ARG A 107 9.31 -0.61 -16.68
CA ARG A 107 9.29 -1.58 -17.79
C ARG A 107 8.45 -2.79 -17.49
N MET A 108 8.80 -3.52 -16.45
CA MET A 108 8.16 -4.78 -16.10
C MET A 108 7.77 -4.77 -14.64
N ILE A 109 6.70 -5.47 -14.31
CA ILE A 109 6.25 -5.63 -12.94
C ILE A 109 6.05 -7.12 -12.69
N PHE A 110 6.78 -7.64 -11.72
CA PHE A 110 6.59 -8.99 -11.24
C PHE A 110 5.81 -8.94 -9.92
N PRO A 111 4.50 -9.26 -9.93
CA PRO A 111 3.69 -9.21 -8.73
C PRO A 111 4.00 -10.39 -7.79
N GLY A 112 4.07 -10.09 -6.50
CA GLY A 112 4.43 -11.04 -5.44
C GLY A 112 3.41 -12.16 -5.24
N ASN A 113 2.17 -11.97 -5.69
CA ASN A 113 1.13 -13.00 -5.68
C ASN A 113 1.45 -14.21 -6.60
N ARG A 114 2.44 -14.08 -7.49
CA ARG A 114 2.97 -15.16 -8.35
C ARG A 114 4.12 -15.94 -7.69
N VAL A 115 4.60 -15.51 -6.52
CA VAL A 115 5.64 -16.21 -5.79
C VAL A 115 5.06 -17.50 -5.22
N ASP A 116 5.74 -18.62 -5.47
CA ASP A 116 5.34 -19.90 -4.88
C ASP A 116 5.59 -19.87 -3.37
N VAL A 117 4.53 -19.53 -2.65
CA VAL A 117 4.48 -19.41 -1.21
C VAL A 117 4.59 -20.75 -0.48
N SER A 118 4.55 -21.90 -1.19
CA SER A 118 4.81 -23.20 -0.56
C SER A 118 6.19 -23.25 0.12
N SER A 119 7.14 -22.45 -0.37
CA SER A 119 8.48 -22.27 0.20
C SER A 119 8.57 -21.30 1.39
N LEU A 120 7.53 -20.51 1.68
CA LEU A 120 7.56 -19.37 2.61
C LEU A 120 6.76 -19.59 3.91
N GLY A 121 6.37 -20.84 4.22
CA GLY A 121 5.58 -21.16 5.41
C GLY A 121 4.08 -20.98 5.18
N ASP A 122 3.38 -20.28 6.08
CA ASP A 122 1.93 -20.03 6.01
C ASP A 122 1.54 -18.98 4.95
N GLY A 123 2.10 -19.11 3.74
CA GLY A 123 1.88 -18.14 2.67
C GLY A 123 0.48 -18.18 2.06
N PHE A 124 -0.33 -19.20 2.37
CA PHE A 124 -1.76 -19.22 2.04
C PHE A 124 -2.49 -18.05 2.70
N THR A 125 -2.24 -17.85 3.99
CA THR A 125 -2.85 -16.79 4.78
C THR A 125 -2.49 -15.40 4.27
N PHE A 126 -1.21 -15.20 3.95
CA PHE A 126 -0.74 -13.91 3.45
C PHE A 126 -1.27 -13.57 2.06
N ASN A 127 -1.33 -14.55 1.15
CA ASN A 127 -1.97 -14.35 -0.15
C ASN A 127 -3.44 -13.96 0.00
N ARG A 128 -4.15 -14.56 0.96
CA ARG A 128 -5.53 -14.19 1.26
C ARG A 128 -5.62 -12.76 1.80
N TYR A 129 -4.70 -12.36 2.68
CA TYR A 129 -4.56 -10.96 3.12
C TYR A 129 -4.38 -10.01 1.93
N GLN A 130 -3.41 -10.26 1.05
CA GLN A 130 -3.14 -9.39 -0.11
C GLN A 130 -4.34 -9.29 -1.04
N ARG A 131 -5.06 -10.39 -1.29
CA ARG A 131 -6.28 -10.39 -2.10
C ARG A 131 -7.44 -9.63 -1.43
N ASN A 132 -7.60 -9.76 -0.11
CA ASN A 132 -8.69 -9.08 0.60
C ASN A 132 -8.42 -7.59 0.77
N SER A 133 -7.18 -7.22 1.09
CA SER A 133 -6.78 -5.81 1.27
C SER A 133 -6.46 -5.11 -0.04
N MET A 134 -6.26 -5.86 -1.13
CA MET A 134 -5.70 -5.41 -2.40
C MET A 134 -4.36 -4.67 -2.25
N LEU A 135 -3.58 -5.02 -1.24
CA LEU A 135 -2.22 -4.49 -1.01
C LEU A 135 -1.21 -5.52 -1.50
N PHE A 136 -0.44 -5.13 -2.51
CA PHE A 136 0.50 -6.04 -3.17
C PHE A 136 1.94 -5.65 -2.96
N ASP A 137 2.77 -6.68 -3.06
CA ASP A 137 4.20 -6.56 -3.24
C ASP A 137 4.56 -6.86 -4.66
N MET A 138 5.65 -6.30 -5.12
CA MET A 138 6.11 -6.50 -6.48
C MET A 138 7.59 -6.14 -6.61
N LEU A 139 8.21 -6.68 -7.66
CA LEU A 139 9.44 -6.12 -8.20
C LEU A 139 9.09 -5.27 -9.41
N VAL A 140 9.42 -3.99 -9.35
CA VAL A 140 9.27 -3.03 -10.45
C VAL A 140 10.63 -2.83 -11.09
N TYR A 141 10.72 -3.11 -12.39
CA TYR A 141 11.96 -3.04 -13.14
C TYR A 141 12.10 -1.70 -13.84
N PHE A 142 13.21 -1.01 -13.57
CA PHE A 142 13.61 0.23 -14.20
C PHE A 142 14.70 0.00 -15.26
N VAL A 143 14.80 0.95 -16.19
CA VAL A 143 15.75 0.90 -17.32
C VAL A 143 17.19 1.22 -16.92
N SER A 144 17.40 1.84 -15.76
CA SER A 144 18.73 2.24 -15.30
C SER A 144 18.85 2.20 -13.77
N LYS A 145 20.10 2.15 -13.30
CA LYS A 145 20.41 2.13 -11.87
C LYS A 145 19.97 3.44 -11.21
N GLU A 146 20.21 4.54 -11.90
CA GLU A 146 19.88 5.88 -11.44
C GLU A 146 18.38 6.04 -11.24
N ASP A 147 17.55 5.46 -12.11
CA ASP A 147 16.09 5.48 -11.94
C ASP A 147 15.64 4.65 -10.75
N ALA A 148 16.23 3.46 -10.56
CA ALA A 148 15.93 2.63 -9.40
C ALA A 148 16.32 3.31 -8.08
N GLU A 149 17.49 3.96 -8.02
CA GLU A 149 17.94 4.73 -6.86
C GLU A 149 17.04 5.95 -6.61
N ARG A 150 16.65 6.67 -7.67
CA ARG A 150 15.69 7.77 -7.56
C ARG A 150 14.34 7.29 -7.04
N ALA A 151 13.81 6.17 -7.55
CA ALA A 151 12.56 5.58 -7.10
C ALA A 151 12.60 5.28 -5.59
N ILE A 152 13.69 4.68 -5.11
CA ILE A 152 13.89 4.40 -3.68
C ILE A 152 13.94 5.72 -2.89
N ALA A 153 14.70 6.71 -3.36
CA ALA A 153 14.87 7.97 -2.64
C ALA A 153 13.60 8.84 -2.58
N THR A 154 12.78 8.84 -3.64
CA THR A 154 11.63 9.75 -3.75
C THR A 154 10.28 9.09 -3.46
N CYS A 155 10.15 7.78 -3.62
CA CYS A 155 8.88 7.08 -3.46
C CYS A 155 8.78 6.27 -2.16
N HIS A 156 9.88 6.05 -1.43
CA HIS A 156 9.84 5.38 -0.13
C HIS A 156 9.03 6.21 0.89
N HIS A 157 8.10 5.57 1.60
CA HIS A 157 7.17 6.18 2.55
C HIS A 157 6.19 7.22 1.98
N VAL A 158 6.14 7.38 0.66
CA VAL A 158 5.08 8.18 0.02
C VAL A 158 3.73 7.54 0.29
N SER A 159 2.75 8.36 0.63
CA SER A 159 1.37 7.92 0.83
C SER A 159 0.69 7.66 -0.52
N TYR A 160 0.08 6.50 -0.67
CA TYR A 160 -0.66 6.06 -1.84
C TYR A 160 -1.95 5.38 -1.39
N TYR A 161 -3.10 5.97 -1.72
CA TYR A 161 -4.42 5.57 -1.17
C TYR A 161 -4.45 5.51 0.37
N GLY A 162 -3.68 6.38 1.04
CA GLY A 162 -3.58 6.42 2.50
C GLY A 162 -2.65 5.35 3.11
N TYR A 163 -1.98 4.54 2.28
CA TYR A 163 -0.97 3.56 2.71
C TYR A 163 0.43 4.10 2.43
N LYS A 164 1.35 3.94 3.38
CA LYS A 164 2.76 4.27 3.15
C LYS A 164 3.42 3.16 2.33
N LEU A 165 3.93 3.53 1.15
CA LEU A 165 4.66 2.61 0.30
C LEU A 165 6.01 2.25 0.93
N THR A 166 6.40 1.00 0.79
CA THR A 166 7.76 0.55 1.07
C THR A 166 8.47 0.34 -0.25
N VAL A 167 9.47 1.17 -0.54
CA VAL A 167 10.28 1.10 -1.77
C VAL A 167 11.73 0.81 -1.39
N LEU A 168 12.26 -0.36 -1.74
CA LEU A 168 13.58 -0.86 -1.35
C LEU A 168 14.31 -1.46 -2.57
N PRO A 169 15.64 -1.68 -2.51
CA PRO A 169 16.36 -2.38 -3.58
C PRO A 169 15.73 -3.74 -3.92
N GLY A 170 15.67 -4.16 -5.18
CA GLY A 170 15.07 -5.45 -5.57
C GLY A 170 16.02 -6.64 -5.51
N ARG A 171 17.33 -6.41 -5.54
CA ARG A 171 18.39 -7.45 -5.55
C ARG A 171 19.09 -7.62 -4.21
N VAL A 172 19.28 -6.51 -3.49
CA VAL A 172 20.06 -6.49 -2.26
C VAL A 172 19.11 -6.54 -1.07
N PRO A 173 19.24 -7.51 -0.16
CA PRO A 173 18.40 -7.56 1.03
C PRO A 173 18.73 -6.40 1.98
N VAL A 174 17.68 -5.76 2.49
CA VAL A 174 17.73 -4.77 3.54
C VAL A 174 17.20 -5.40 4.81
N TYR A 175 17.94 -5.28 5.91
CA TYR A 175 17.60 -5.92 7.18
C TYR A 175 17.08 -4.91 8.19
N TYR A 176 16.27 -5.38 9.14
CA TYR A 176 15.95 -4.61 10.34
C TYR A 176 17.17 -4.46 11.23
N ASP A 177 17.22 -3.32 11.91
CA ASP A 177 18.12 -3.13 13.04
C ASP A 177 17.52 -3.72 14.32
N GLU A 178 18.10 -4.82 14.82
CA GLU A 178 17.61 -5.54 16.00
C GLU A 178 17.52 -4.68 17.26
N THR A 179 18.33 -3.62 17.36
CA THR A 179 18.42 -2.80 18.58
C THR A 179 17.23 -1.86 18.74
N ARG A 180 16.59 -1.52 17.62
CA ARG A 180 15.48 -0.56 17.52
C ARG A 180 14.29 -1.10 16.73
N SER A 181 14.16 -2.42 16.67
CA SER A 181 13.07 -3.11 15.97
C SER A 181 12.37 -4.13 16.84
N ILE A 182 11.06 -4.25 16.64
CA ILE A 182 10.20 -5.23 17.28
C ILE A 182 9.39 -6.01 16.25
N LYS A 183 8.92 -7.17 16.68
CA LYS A 183 7.96 -8.00 15.97
C LYS A 183 6.67 -8.04 16.77
N VAL A 184 5.54 -7.73 16.15
CA VAL A 184 4.20 -7.98 16.71
C VAL A 184 3.68 -9.28 16.11
N PRO A 185 3.58 -10.39 16.87
CA PRO A 185 3.10 -11.68 16.38
C PRO A 185 1.56 -11.76 16.43
N HIS A 186 1.01 -12.82 15.83
CA HIS A 186 -0.41 -13.21 15.92
C HIS A 186 -1.40 -12.15 15.40
N ILE A 187 -1.01 -11.49 14.31
CA ILE A 187 -1.82 -10.49 13.60
C ILE A 187 -2.96 -11.18 12.86
N GLU A 188 -4.17 -10.64 12.98
CA GLU A 188 -5.36 -11.23 12.36
C GLU A 188 -5.27 -11.21 10.83
N GLU A 189 -5.68 -12.31 10.21
CA GLU A 189 -5.45 -12.59 8.79
C GLU A 189 -6.20 -11.64 7.84
N MET A 190 -7.31 -11.04 8.30
CA MET A 190 -8.24 -10.32 7.43
C MET A 190 -8.06 -8.80 7.40
N TYR A 191 -7.35 -8.21 8.36
CA TYR A 191 -7.30 -6.74 8.50
C TYR A 191 -5.90 -6.17 8.24
N PRO A 192 -5.79 -4.99 7.59
CA PRO A 192 -4.53 -4.28 7.41
C PRO A 192 -4.09 -3.63 8.73
N GLU A 193 -3.72 -4.48 9.69
CA GLU A 193 -3.29 -4.04 11.02
C GLU A 193 -1.95 -3.30 11.00
N GLU A 194 -1.17 -3.36 9.90
CA GLU A 194 0.09 -2.61 9.75
C GLU A 194 -0.11 -1.12 10.06
N ARG A 195 -1.14 -0.50 9.47
CA ARG A 195 -1.48 0.90 9.72
C ARG A 195 -1.90 1.14 11.17
N GLN A 196 -2.71 0.25 11.73
CA GLN A 196 -3.19 0.40 13.10
C GLN A 196 -2.05 0.26 14.12
N ILE A 197 -1.15 -0.68 13.87
CA ILE A 197 0.06 -0.90 14.65
C ILE A 197 0.96 0.33 14.53
N GLU A 198 1.12 0.88 13.32
CA GLU A 198 1.84 2.13 13.12
C GLU A 198 1.21 3.26 13.95
N GLU A 199 -0.10 3.51 13.82
CA GLU A 199 -0.82 4.57 14.53
C GLU A 199 -0.76 4.40 16.07
N ASP A 200 -0.86 3.17 16.58
CA ASP A 200 -0.76 2.89 18.01
C ASP A 200 0.66 3.09 18.56
N LEU A 201 1.68 2.71 17.79
CA LEU A 201 3.08 2.86 18.18
C LEU A 201 3.63 4.27 17.92
N SER A 202 3.06 5.00 16.96
CA SER A 202 3.52 6.33 16.57
C SER A 202 2.86 7.47 17.33
N ARG A 203 2.05 7.20 18.37
CA ARG A 203 1.34 8.25 19.12
C ARG A 203 2.26 9.29 19.73
N ASN A 204 3.42 8.84 20.22
CA ASN A 204 4.39 9.68 20.93
C ASN A 204 5.79 9.63 20.32
N VAL A 205 6.02 8.79 19.31
CA VAL A 205 7.33 8.62 18.67
C VAL A 205 7.18 8.43 17.17
N SER A 206 8.29 8.59 16.43
CA SER A 206 8.29 8.37 14.98
C SER A 206 8.67 6.92 14.64
N VAL A 207 7.75 6.21 14.00
CA VAL A 207 8.02 4.88 13.41
C VAL A 207 8.73 5.07 12.07
N ASN A 208 9.88 4.41 11.91
CA ASN A 208 10.67 4.46 10.69
C ASN A 208 10.13 3.47 9.65
N PHE A 209 9.76 2.26 10.05
CA PHE A 209 9.31 1.23 9.11
C PHE A 209 8.25 0.32 9.72
N VAL A 210 7.25 -0.08 8.91
CA VAL A 210 6.26 -1.11 9.26
C VAL A 210 6.05 -2.05 8.07
N GLY A 211 6.08 -3.36 8.32
CA GLY A 211 5.78 -4.35 7.29
C GLY A 211 5.29 -5.68 7.86
N ARG A 212 4.27 -6.26 7.23
CA ARG A 212 3.68 -7.56 7.55
C ARG A 212 4.47 -8.69 6.91
N TYR A 213 4.44 -9.85 7.53
CA TYR A 213 5.13 -11.04 7.05
C TYR A 213 4.16 -12.22 6.92
N PRO A 214 4.50 -13.21 6.08
CA PRO A 214 3.63 -14.36 5.86
C PRO A 214 3.26 -15.18 7.09
N ASN A 215 4.07 -15.10 8.15
CA ASN A 215 3.84 -15.78 9.42
C ASN A 215 2.88 -15.02 10.38
N ASN A 216 1.96 -14.22 9.83
CA ASN A 216 1.03 -13.38 10.60
C ASN A 216 1.73 -12.53 11.66
N SER A 217 2.82 -11.88 11.27
CA SER A 217 3.51 -10.93 12.14
C SER A 217 3.80 -9.63 11.42
N VAL A 218 3.97 -8.56 12.18
CA VAL A 218 4.35 -7.24 11.67
C VAL A 218 5.67 -6.85 12.31
N GLY A 219 6.65 -6.54 11.48
CA GLY A 219 7.92 -5.96 11.90
C GLY A 219 7.86 -4.45 11.90
N VAL A 220 8.29 -3.84 13.00
CA VAL A 220 8.32 -2.39 13.20
C VAL A 220 9.73 -1.96 13.55
N GLU A 221 10.24 -0.94 12.86
CA GLU A 221 11.52 -0.29 13.16
C GLU A 221 11.29 1.16 13.58
N PHE A 222 12.02 1.59 14.60
CA PHE A 222 12.00 2.96 15.10
C PHE A 222 13.27 3.71 14.70
N HIS A 223 13.25 5.04 14.85
CA HIS A 223 14.44 5.85 14.59
C HIS A 223 15.57 5.54 15.58
N SER A 224 15.22 5.35 16.85
CA SER A 224 16.15 5.08 17.94
C SER A 224 15.65 3.97 18.87
N THR A 225 16.57 3.45 19.69
CA THR A 225 16.25 2.48 20.75
C THR A 225 15.35 3.10 21.82
N GLU A 226 15.55 4.37 22.12
CA GLU A 226 14.75 5.15 23.06
C GLU A 226 13.30 5.28 22.58
N ASP A 227 13.11 5.61 21.29
CA ASP A 227 11.78 5.67 20.66
C ASP A 227 11.07 4.32 20.72
N MET A 228 11.79 3.24 20.45
CA MET A 228 11.26 1.87 20.56
C MET A 228 10.73 1.60 21.98
N PHE A 229 11.51 1.88 23.03
CA PHE A 229 11.07 1.65 24.40
C PHE A 229 9.90 2.56 24.80
N ALA A 230 9.91 3.82 24.38
CA ALA A 230 8.81 4.75 24.63
C ALA A 230 7.50 4.29 23.96
N ALA A 231 7.57 3.82 22.71
CA ALA A 231 6.41 3.25 22.00
C ALA A 231 5.84 2.02 22.72
N ILE A 232 6.72 1.08 23.07
CA ILE A 232 6.33 -0.17 23.74
C ILE A 232 5.69 0.12 25.10
N GLY A 233 6.23 1.07 25.87
CA GLY A 233 5.71 1.44 27.19
C GLY A 233 4.39 2.22 27.15
N ALA A 234 4.13 2.96 26.06
CA ALA A 234 2.92 3.77 25.91
C ALA A 234 1.70 3.00 25.36
N GLN A 235 1.95 1.87 24.68
CA GLN A 235 0.90 1.04 24.09
C GLN A 235 0.54 -0.13 25.02
N THR A 236 -0.72 -0.56 25.01
CA THR A 236 -1.21 -1.70 25.84
C THR A 236 -1.87 -2.81 25.03
N ARG A 237 -2.00 -2.64 23.71
CA ARG A 237 -2.79 -3.52 22.83
C ARG A 237 -1.96 -4.69 22.31
N TRP A 238 -0.71 -4.42 21.99
CA TRP A 238 0.16 -5.32 21.26
C TRP A 238 1.13 -5.99 22.23
N GLY A 239 1.45 -7.26 21.97
CA GLY A 239 2.48 -8.02 22.68
C GLY A 239 3.78 -8.05 21.86
N PRO A 240 4.57 -6.97 21.81
CA PRO A 240 5.77 -6.93 20.98
C PRO A 240 6.83 -7.89 21.50
N GLN A 241 7.53 -8.53 20.56
CA GLN A 241 8.66 -9.42 20.78
C GLN A 241 9.90 -8.81 20.14
N ARG A 242 11.08 -9.24 20.58
CA ARG A 242 12.34 -8.85 19.97
C ARG A 242 12.38 -9.31 18.49
N MET A 243 12.86 -8.44 17.60
CA MET A 243 13.10 -8.80 16.22
C MET A 243 14.21 -9.86 16.12
N ALA A 244 14.00 -10.89 15.29
CA ALA A 244 15.02 -11.91 15.08
C ALA A 244 16.21 -11.35 14.26
N PRO A 245 17.43 -11.85 14.50
CA PRO A 245 18.59 -11.42 13.74
C PRO A 245 18.44 -11.72 12.25
N ASN A 246 19.00 -10.86 11.41
CA ASN A 246 18.95 -10.98 9.94
C ASN A 246 17.54 -11.08 9.37
N THR A 247 16.54 -10.47 10.00
CA THR A 247 15.19 -10.37 9.42
C THR A 247 15.20 -9.35 8.29
N MET A 248 14.86 -9.77 7.07
CA MET A 248 14.77 -8.87 5.91
C MET A 248 13.49 -8.04 5.96
N LYS A 249 13.58 -6.79 5.51
CA LYS A 249 12.44 -5.89 5.30
C LYS A 249 11.64 -6.25 4.04
N GLN A 250 12.31 -6.74 3.00
CA GLN A 250 11.62 -7.26 1.83
C GLN A 250 11.10 -8.67 2.08
N ARG A 251 9.88 -8.97 1.64
CA ARG A 251 9.32 -10.33 1.68
C ARG A 251 10.02 -11.25 0.68
N PHE A 252 10.46 -10.69 -0.45
CA PHE A 252 11.28 -11.37 -1.44
C PHE A 252 12.21 -10.38 -2.17
N ILE A 253 13.27 -10.93 -2.75
CA ILE A 253 14.20 -10.23 -3.65
C ILE A 253 14.33 -11.05 -4.92
N GLU A 254 14.77 -10.45 -6.03
CA GLU A 254 14.86 -11.09 -7.35
C GLU A 254 15.58 -12.45 -7.29
N GLY A 255 16.69 -12.53 -6.56
CA GLY A 255 17.46 -13.77 -6.40
C GLY A 255 16.69 -14.91 -5.75
N LYS A 256 15.69 -14.62 -4.91
CA LYS A 256 14.84 -15.63 -4.26
C LYS A 256 13.68 -16.10 -5.14
N VAL A 257 13.27 -15.29 -6.12
CA VAL A 257 12.10 -15.57 -6.99
C VAL A 257 12.50 -15.76 -8.45
N THR A 258 13.79 -15.97 -8.73
CA THR A 258 14.33 -16.12 -10.09
C THR A 258 13.66 -17.24 -10.88
N ASN A 259 13.29 -18.35 -10.23
CA ASN A 259 12.59 -19.44 -10.89
C ASN A 259 11.14 -19.08 -11.25
N ASP A 260 10.45 -18.33 -10.40
CA ASP A 260 9.07 -17.88 -10.66
C ASP A 260 9.02 -16.82 -11.76
N ILE A 261 10.03 -15.93 -11.79
CA ILE A 261 10.24 -15.00 -12.89
C ILE A 261 10.52 -15.76 -14.19
N ARG A 262 11.36 -16.80 -14.17
CA ARG A 262 11.64 -17.61 -15.38
C ARG A 262 10.37 -18.27 -15.90
N LYS A 263 9.58 -18.89 -15.03
CA LYS A 263 8.27 -19.47 -15.40
C LYS A 263 7.33 -18.42 -15.97
N THR A 264 7.35 -17.19 -15.43
CA THR A 264 6.56 -16.07 -15.96
C THR A 264 6.98 -15.73 -17.39
N ILE A 265 8.27 -15.58 -17.66
CA ILE A 265 8.80 -15.30 -19.01
C ILE A 265 8.48 -16.44 -19.98
N GLU A 266 8.56 -17.69 -19.52
CA GLU A 266 8.25 -18.88 -20.33
C GLU A 266 6.75 -18.98 -20.66
N ALA A 267 5.88 -18.65 -19.70
CA ALA A 267 4.43 -18.68 -19.89
C ALA A 267 3.91 -17.50 -20.72
N ASP A 268 4.53 -16.32 -20.55
CA ASP A 268 4.18 -15.09 -21.25
C ASP A 268 5.44 -14.30 -21.63
N PRO A 269 5.98 -14.53 -22.84
CA PRO A 269 7.14 -13.80 -23.33
C PRO A 269 6.89 -12.28 -23.47
N SER A 270 5.63 -11.86 -23.67
CA SER A 270 5.26 -10.46 -23.84
C SER A 270 5.44 -9.65 -22.56
N TRP A 271 5.55 -10.33 -21.40
CA TRP A 271 5.92 -9.71 -20.13
C TRP A 271 7.22 -8.90 -20.24
N MET A 272 8.20 -9.35 -21.04
CA MET A 272 9.46 -8.63 -21.25
C MET A 272 9.30 -7.34 -22.10
N ASP A 273 8.25 -7.28 -22.90
CA ASP A 273 7.96 -6.19 -23.82
C ASP A 273 7.05 -5.11 -23.21
N MET A 274 6.46 -5.40 -22.03
CA MET A 274 5.59 -4.48 -21.29
C MET A 274 6.17 -3.07 -21.23
N LYS A 275 5.34 -2.07 -21.52
CA LYS A 275 5.70 -0.65 -21.51
C LYS A 275 4.49 0.16 -21.05
N PRO A 276 4.68 1.33 -20.41
CA PRO A 276 3.56 2.22 -20.11
C PRO A 276 2.75 2.52 -21.37
N GLY A 277 1.46 2.81 -21.21
CA GLY A 277 0.59 3.20 -22.31
C GLY A 277 1.17 4.35 -23.14
N ALA A 278 0.83 4.39 -24.43
CA ALA A 278 1.47 5.26 -25.42
C ALA A 278 1.51 6.75 -25.01
N VAL A 279 0.45 7.25 -24.38
CA VAL A 279 0.38 8.62 -23.86
C VAL A 279 1.46 8.85 -22.81
N VAL A 280 1.46 8.06 -21.73
CA VAL A 280 2.42 8.18 -20.62
C VAL A 280 3.85 8.06 -21.13
N LEU A 281 4.12 7.06 -21.98
CA LEU A 281 5.44 6.84 -22.54
C LEU A 281 5.92 8.05 -23.35
N ARG A 282 5.05 8.62 -24.19
CA ARG A 282 5.40 9.78 -25.00
C ARG A 282 5.79 11.00 -24.15
N TRP A 283 5.02 11.32 -23.10
CA TRP A 283 5.36 12.42 -22.19
C TRP A 283 6.76 12.24 -21.58
N LEU A 284 7.08 11.02 -21.13
CA LEU A 284 8.39 10.69 -20.58
C LEU A 284 9.53 10.82 -21.62
N LEU A 285 9.29 10.39 -22.86
CA LEU A 285 10.23 10.54 -23.97
C LEU A 285 10.44 12.01 -24.39
N GLU A 286 9.42 12.84 -24.25
CA GLU A 286 9.51 14.29 -24.49
C GLU A 286 10.11 15.05 -23.29
N GLY A 287 10.39 14.36 -22.17
CA GLY A 287 11.03 14.94 -20.97
C GLY A 287 10.06 15.68 -20.05
N TYR A 288 8.77 15.36 -20.12
CA TYR A 288 7.71 15.99 -19.34
C TYR A 288 7.02 15.00 -18.41
N ARG A 289 6.53 15.50 -17.27
CA ARG A 289 5.69 14.71 -16.38
C ARG A 289 4.34 14.42 -17.06
N PRO A 290 3.93 13.15 -17.17
CA PRO A 290 2.63 12.82 -17.74
C PRO A 290 1.48 13.28 -16.84
N PHE A 291 0.38 13.68 -17.48
CA PHE A 291 -0.90 13.88 -16.82
C PHE A 291 -1.54 12.51 -16.58
N VAL A 292 -1.51 12.07 -15.33
CA VAL A 292 -2.18 10.84 -14.89
C VAL A 292 -3.22 11.22 -13.85
N ASN A 293 -4.29 10.42 -13.76
CA ASN A 293 -5.27 10.56 -12.68
C ASN A 293 -4.54 10.42 -11.33
N LEU A 294 -4.74 11.35 -10.39
CA LEU A 294 -4.10 11.38 -9.07
C LEU A 294 -5.07 11.06 -7.93
N ASP A 295 -6.13 10.29 -8.19
CA ASP A 295 -7.16 9.94 -7.20
C ASP A 295 -6.55 9.46 -5.89
N TRP A 296 -5.45 8.70 -5.94
CA TRP A 296 -4.71 8.22 -4.77
C TRP A 296 -4.22 9.32 -3.81
N GLN A 297 -3.99 10.55 -4.27
CA GLN A 297 -3.58 11.69 -3.44
C GLN A 297 -4.73 12.23 -2.57
N ASN A 298 -5.97 12.10 -3.05
CA ASN A 298 -7.16 12.59 -2.33
C ASN A 298 -7.57 11.68 -1.17
N HIS A 299 -7.01 10.48 -1.10
CA HIS A 299 -7.19 9.53 0.01
C HIS A 299 -6.19 9.74 1.16
N THR A 300 -5.58 10.92 1.23
CA THR A 300 -4.72 11.34 2.35
C THR A 300 -5.49 11.51 3.66
N ALA A 301 -6.82 11.66 3.61
CA ALA A 301 -7.65 11.58 4.80
C ALA A 301 -7.60 10.18 5.40
N HIS A 302 -7.49 10.08 6.73
CA HIS A 302 -7.53 8.81 7.44
C HIS A 302 -8.80 8.05 7.06
N VAL A 303 -8.67 7.04 6.20
CA VAL A 303 -9.63 5.93 6.19
C VAL A 303 -9.40 5.21 7.51
N MET A 304 -10.00 5.74 8.59
CA MET A 304 -10.29 4.92 9.75
C MET A 304 -11.11 3.76 9.21
N THR A 305 -10.59 2.54 9.32
CA THR A 305 -11.43 1.38 9.08
C THR A 305 -12.62 1.50 10.04
N ASP A 306 -13.85 1.20 9.61
CA ASP A 306 -15.04 1.33 10.47
C ASP A 306 -14.88 0.60 11.83
N THR A 307 -14.06 -0.44 11.86
CA THR A 307 -13.61 -1.15 13.07
C THR A 307 -12.81 -0.30 14.07
N ASN A 308 -12.05 0.70 13.63
CA ASN A 308 -11.35 1.64 14.52
C ASN A 308 -12.31 2.63 15.15
N LEU A 309 -13.30 3.11 14.40
CA LEU A 309 -14.37 3.95 14.93
C LEU A 309 -15.16 3.17 15.98
N ASP A 310 -15.51 1.91 15.71
CA ASP A 310 -16.22 1.07 16.65
C ASP A 310 -15.37 0.67 17.86
N TYR A 311 -14.09 0.33 17.68
CA TYR A 311 -13.19 0.04 18.79
C TYR A 311 -12.95 1.28 19.68
N LEU A 312 -12.70 2.45 19.09
CA LEU A 312 -12.55 3.70 19.84
C LEU A 312 -13.84 4.09 20.56
N ARG A 313 -15.01 3.93 19.91
CA ARG A 313 -16.33 4.14 20.55
C ARG A 313 -16.59 3.16 21.68
N LEU A 314 -16.20 1.88 21.53
CA LEU A 314 -16.34 0.86 22.56
C LEU A 314 -15.40 1.15 23.74
N LYS A 315 -14.16 1.56 23.47
CA LYS A 315 -13.19 1.93 24.49
C LYS A 315 -13.63 3.19 25.24
N GLU A 316 -14.11 4.21 24.52
CA GLU A 316 -14.65 5.43 25.12
C GLU A 316 -15.90 5.13 25.96
N LYS A 317 -16.80 4.25 25.49
CA LYS A 317 -17.94 3.77 26.30
C LYS A 317 -17.50 3.01 27.54
N ALA A 318 -16.49 2.14 27.44
CA ALA A 318 -15.97 1.39 28.57
C ALA A 318 -15.31 2.32 29.61
N GLU A 319 -14.54 3.31 29.15
CA GLU A 319 -13.93 4.34 30.01
C GLU A 319 -14.99 5.23 30.67
N GLN A 320 -16.05 5.61 29.95
CA GLN A 320 -17.20 6.33 30.51
C GLN A 320 -17.98 5.49 31.54
N GLN A 321 -18.13 4.18 31.32
CA GLN A 321 -18.75 3.26 32.28
C GLN A 321 -17.90 3.03 33.53
N THR A 322 -16.57 3.17 33.44
CA THR A 322 -15.66 3.09 34.59
C THR A 322 -15.60 4.37 35.43
N LYS A 323 -16.15 5.49 34.95
CA LYS A 323 -16.24 6.71 35.76
C LYS A 323 -17.25 6.53 36.90
N PRO A 324 -16.87 6.75 38.17
CA PRO A 324 -17.71 6.45 39.34
C PRO A 324 -19.08 7.15 39.29
N GLU A 325 -19.13 8.38 38.80
CA GLU A 325 -20.36 9.17 38.65
C GLU A 325 -21.39 8.55 37.69
N THR A 326 -20.92 7.79 36.69
CA THR A 326 -21.82 7.16 35.70
C THR A 326 -22.36 5.83 36.24
N ARG A 327 -21.54 5.13 37.04
CA ARG A 327 -21.94 3.92 37.77
C ARG A 327 -22.97 4.22 38.86
N GLU A 328 -22.84 5.34 39.59
CA GLU A 328 -23.84 5.81 40.56
C GLU A 328 -25.17 6.14 39.88
N LYS A 329 -25.16 6.88 38.76
CA LYS A 329 -26.38 7.19 38.01
C LYS A 329 -27.09 5.94 37.45
N GLU A 330 -26.35 4.92 37.03
CA GLU A 330 -26.95 3.66 36.60
C GLU A 330 -27.54 2.85 37.77
N LEU A 331 -26.90 2.88 38.95
CA LEU A 331 -27.43 2.28 40.17
C LEU A 331 -28.72 2.97 40.62
N GLU A 332 -28.73 4.30 40.67
CA GLU A 332 -29.93 5.09 41.00
C GLU A 332 -31.08 4.80 40.03
N LYS A 333 -30.78 4.70 38.73
CA LYS A 333 -31.80 4.36 37.71
C LYS A 333 -32.36 2.95 37.88
N LYS A 334 -31.52 1.98 38.28
CA LYS A 334 -31.95 0.61 38.59
C LYS A 334 -32.78 0.55 39.87
N GLU A 335 -32.39 1.28 40.91
CA GLU A 335 -33.17 1.38 42.15
C GLU A 335 -34.54 2.01 41.90
N LEU A 336 -34.62 3.08 41.10
CA LEU A 336 -35.89 3.71 40.73
C LEU A 336 -36.79 2.78 39.93
N ALA A 337 -36.22 1.93 39.06
CA ALA A 337 -36.96 0.94 38.29
C ALA A 337 -37.54 -0.16 39.19
N VAL A 338 -36.78 -0.63 40.18
CA VAL A 338 -37.24 -1.60 41.18
C VAL A 338 -38.34 -1.01 42.05
N LEU A 339 -38.19 0.24 42.50
CA LEU A 339 -39.22 0.94 43.29
C LEU A 339 -40.53 1.07 42.51
N LYS A 340 -40.48 1.44 41.23
CA LYS A 340 -41.67 1.48 40.36
C LYS A 340 -42.33 0.11 40.21
N GLN A 341 -41.54 -0.97 40.10
CA GLN A 341 -42.10 -2.32 40.04
C GLN A 341 -42.80 -2.70 41.34
N ILE A 342 -42.22 -2.36 42.50
CA ILE A 342 -42.83 -2.58 43.81
C ILE A 342 -44.14 -1.81 43.93
N GLU A 343 -44.20 -0.55 43.50
CA GLU A 343 -45.42 0.26 43.52
C GLU A 343 -46.50 -0.31 42.61
N MET A 344 -46.15 -0.73 41.39
CA MET A 344 -47.08 -1.41 40.48
C MET A 344 -47.63 -2.70 41.09
N PHE A 345 -46.78 -3.47 41.77
CA PHE A 345 -47.18 -4.71 42.43
C PHE A 345 -48.13 -4.44 43.61
N LYS A 346 -47.82 -3.42 44.43
CA LYS A 346 -48.70 -2.96 45.53
C LYS A 346 -50.06 -2.49 45.00
N ALA A 347 -50.08 -1.68 43.94
CA ALA A 347 -51.32 -1.21 43.32
C ALA A 347 -52.17 -2.36 42.77
N LYS A 348 -51.54 -3.38 42.18
CA LYS A 348 -52.21 -4.59 41.70
C LYS A 348 -52.80 -5.42 42.85
N PHE A 349 -52.08 -5.54 43.97
CA PHE A 349 -52.57 -6.23 45.17
C PHE A 349 -53.73 -5.49 45.86
N SER A 350 -53.69 -4.16 45.93
CA SER A 350 -54.79 -3.36 46.49
C SER A 350 -56.08 -3.46 45.68
N ARG A 351 -55.98 -3.52 44.34
CA ARG A 351 -57.13 -3.78 43.47
C ARG A 351 -57.69 -5.20 43.64
N HIS A 352 -56.85 -6.18 43.92
CA HIS A 352 -57.29 -7.55 44.17
C HIS A 352 -57.98 -7.72 45.54
N ARG A 353 -57.55 -6.98 46.57
CA ARG A 353 -58.28 -6.92 47.86
C ARG A 353 -59.62 -6.19 47.77
N GLN A 354 -59.76 -5.17 46.93
CA GLN A 354 -61.04 -4.48 46.73
C GLN A 354 -62.06 -5.31 45.93
N MET A 355 -61.61 -6.27 45.12
CA MET A 355 -62.52 -7.18 44.38
C MET A 355 -62.87 -8.46 45.15
N ASN A 356 -62.15 -8.79 46.23
CA ASN A 356 -62.39 -9.95 47.09
C ASN A 356 -62.83 -9.54 48.51
N GLY A 357 -63.36 -8.33 48.68
CA GLY A 357 -63.97 -7.90 49.93
C GLY A 357 -65.36 -8.49 50.08
N ASP A 358 -65.40 -9.71 50.62
CA ASP A 358 -66.31 -10.10 51.70
C ASP A 358 -65.69 -9.68 53.05
#